data_AF-A0A7Y3KJD9-F1
#
_entry.id   AF-A0A7Y3KJD9-F1
#
_cell.length_a   1.000
_cell.length_b   1.000
_cell.length_c   1.000
_cell.angle_alpha   90.00
_cell.angle_beta   90.00
_cell.angle_gamma   90.00
#
_symmetry.space_group_name_H-M   'P 1'
#
loop_
_entity.id
_entity.type
_entity.pdbx_description
1 polymer ?
#
loop_
_entity_poly.entity_id
_entity_poly.type
_entity_poly.pdbx_seq_one_letter_code
_entity_poly.pdbx_strand_id
1 'polypeptide(L)'
;TPNNDGINDDFVISVDTLTPSGERSSWSNFTFYSIAIFDRWGKEVFSSTDPAQPWNGRVLNTQNMVPDGVYYYVIKTTCGGSNGEKKGFVEVLGEK
;
A
#
# COMPACT_ATOMS: atom_id res chain seq x y z
N THR A 1 3.04 -1.90 -14.22
CA THR A 1 1.60 -2.13 -14.18
C THR A 1 1.43 -3.50 -13.60
N PRO A 2 0.36 -3.84 -12.87
CA PRO A 2 0.24 -5.16 -12.24
C PRO A 2 -0.05 -6.32 -13.23
N ASN A 3 0.76 -6.43 -14.28
CA ASN A 3 0.68 -7.39 -15.39
C ASN A 3 1.61 -8.61 -15.18
N ASN A 4 2.29 -8.69 -14.04
CA ASN A 4 3.22 -9.76 -13.67
C ASN A 4 4.47 -9.81 -14.57
N ASP A 5 4.98 -8.65 -15.00
CA ASP A 5 6.20 -8.47 -15.79
C ASP A 5 7.46 -8.17 -14.94
N GLY A 6 7.30 -8.04 -13.62
CA GLY A 6 8.33 -7.67 -12.66
C GLY A 6 8.52 -6.16 -12.47
N ILE A 7 7.76 -5.32 -13.16
CA ILE A 7 7.87 -3.86 -13.18
C ILE A 7 6.53 -3.22 -12.77
N ASN A 8 6.55 -2.52 -11.63
CA ASN A 8 5.36 -1.86 -11.08
C ASN A 8 4.18 -2.85 -10.89
N ASP A 9 4.51 -4.07 -10.42
CA ASP A 9 3.54 -5.11 -10.07
C ASP A 9 3.01 -4.98 -8.65
N ASP A 10 3.92 -4.67 -7.72
CA ASP A 10 3.61 -4.48 -6.33
C ASP A 10 3.67 -3.00 -5.96
N PHE A 11 2.61 -2.52 -5.33
CA PHE A 11 2.63 -1.25 -4.65
C PHE A 11 3.32 -1.39 -3.29
N VAL A 12 4.63 -1.13 -3.29
CA VAL A 12 5.47 -1.19 -2.09
C VAL A 12 5.80 0.23 -1.62
N ILE A 13 5.61 0.49 -0.32
CA ILE A 13 6.02 1.74 0.30
C ILE A 13 7.27 1.51 1.15
N SER A 14 8.28 2.36 0.93
CA SER A 14 9.55 2.27 1.65
C SER A 14 9.39 2.66 3.11
N VAL A 15 10.05 1.88 3.97
CA VAL A 15 10.07 2.01 5.43
C VAL A 15 10.41 3.41 5.89
N ASP A 16 11.44 4.00 5.28
CA ASP A 16 11.91 5.34 5.63
C ASP A 16 10.82 6.39 5.46
N THR A 17 9.92 6.21 4.48
CA THR A 17 8.83 7.15 4.22
C THR A 17 7.62 7.00 5.14
N LEU A 18 7.60 5.96 5.99
CA LEU A 18 6.57 5.73 7.01
C LEU A 18 7.01 6.16 8.41
N THR A 19 8.23 6.68 8.54
CA THR A 19 8.81 7.10 9.82
C THR A 19 8.56 8.58 10.04
N PRO A 20 7.81 8.98 11.09
CA PRO A 20 7.56 10.40 11.35
C PRO A 20 8.82 11.19 11.71
N SER A 21 9.82 10.55 12.32
CA SER A 21 11.03 11.19 12.88
C SER A 21 12.18 11.38 11.89
N GLY A 22 12.09 10.87 10.66
CA GLY A 22 13.18 10.96 9.67
C GLY A 22 14.41 10.09 10.00
N GLU A 23 14.32 9.23 11.01
CA GLU A 23 15.36 8.26 11.36
C GLU A 23 15.34 7.06 10.40
N ARG A 24 16.49 6.38 10.23
CA ARG A 24 16.54 5.09 9.50
C ARG A 24 15.64 4.11 10.22
N SER A 25 14.61 3.65 9.52
CA SER A 25 13.67 2.71 10.09
C SER A 25 13.79 1.35 9.46
N SER A 26 13.60 0.35 10.30
CA SER A 26 13.44 -1.05 9.91
C SER A 26 12.01 -1.46 10.21
N TRP A 27 11.46 -2.43 9.46
CA TRP A 27 10.18 -3.05 9.80
C TRP A 27 10.14 -3.60 11.23
N SER A 28 11.29 -3.96 11.81
CA SER A 28 11.40 -4.36 13.22
C SER A 28 11.04 -3.26 14.23
N ASN A 29 11.05 -1.98 13.83
CA ASN A 29 10.82 -0.85 14.73
C ASN A 29 9.33 -0.46 14.79
N PHE A 30 8.51 -0.99 13.88
CA PHE A 30 7.08 -0.75 13.86
C PHE A 30 6.38 -1.70 14.81
N THR A 31 5.62 -1.15 15.76
CA THR A 31 4.72 -1.91 16.62
C THR A 31 3.33 -2.06 16.01
N PHE A 32 3.01 -1.23 15.00
CA PHE A 32 1.76 -1.29 14.27
C PHE A 32 1.97 -0.86 12.81
N TYR A 33 1.28 -1.56 11.91
CA TYR A 33 1.17 -1.23 10.49
C TYR A 33 -0.24 -1.62 10.00
N SER A 34 -0.84 -0.77 9.18
CA SER A 34 -2.01 -1.12 8.39
C SER A 34 -2.04 -0.33 7.09
N ILE A 35 -2.46 -0.97 6.02
CA ILE A 35 -2.77 -0.37 4.73
C ILE A 35 -4.23 -0.66 4.37
N ALA A 36 -4.91 0.34 3.81
CA ALA A 36 -6.22 0.18 3.18
C ALA A 36 -6.22 0.94 1.85
N ILE A 37 -6.81 0.34 0.82
CA ILE A 37 -6.87 0.86 -0.54
C ILE A 37 -8.33 0.85 -1.00
N PHE A 38 -8.74 1.96 -1.58
CA PHE A 38 -10.11 2.25 -1.96
C PHE A 38 -10.18 2.59 -3.45
N ASP A 39 -11.28 2.19 -4.10
CA ASP A 39 -11.61 2.68 -5.43
C ASP A 39 -12.09 4.15 -5.40
N ARG A 40 -12.37 4.71 -6.58
CA ARG A 40 -12.85 6.09 -6.74
C ARG A 40 -14.16 6.38 -5.99
N TRP A 41 -14.95 5.36 -5.66
CA TRP A 41 -16.23 5.49 -4.96
C TRP A 41 -16.10 5.27 -3.46
N GLY A 42 -14.87 5.06 -2.96
CA GLY A 42 -14.61 4.82 -1.54
C GLY A 42 -14.84 3.37 -1.10
N LYS A 43 -15.03 2.43 -2.04
CA LYS A 43 -15.12 1.00 -1.70
C LYS A 43 -13.72 0.45 -1.46
N GLU A 44 -13.54 -0.22 -0.33
CA GLU A 44 -12.29 -0.93 -0.03
C GLU A 44 -12.08 -2.08 -1.04
N VAL A 45 -10.92 -2.09 -1.68
CA VAL A 45 -10.50 -3.14 -2.62
C VAL A 45 -9.38 -4.00 -2.06
N PHE A 46 -8.64 -3.49 -1.08
CA PHE A 46 -7.56 -4.20 -0.40
C PHE A 46 -7.29 -3.61 0.98
N SER A 47 -6.96 -4.47 1.95
CA SER A 47 -6.38 -4.07 3.22
C SER A 47 -5.44 -5.14 3.75
N SER A 48 -4.44 -4.71 4.52
CA SER A 48 -3.47 -5.60 5.17
C SER A 48 -2.88 -4.95 6.43
N THR A 49 -2.52 -5.76 7.41
CA THR A 49 -1.71 -5.35 8.58
C THR A 49 -0.30 -5.92 8.53
N ASP A 50 0.02 -6.70 7.50
CA ASP A 50 1.35 -7.26 7.28
C ASP A 50 2.06 -6.49 6.15
N PRO A 51 3.16 -5.78 6.43
CA PRO A 51 3.92 -5.05 5.41
C PRO A 51 4.62 -5.99 4.41
N ALA A 52 4.71 -7.30 4.68
CA ALA A 52 5.18 -8.31 3.72
C ALA A 52 4.10 -8.73 2.71
N GLN A 53 2.87 -8.23 2.85
CA GLN A 53 1.76 -8.44 1.92
C GLN A 53 1.41 -7.11 1.24
N PRO A 54 2.21 -6.63 0.27
CA PRO A 54 1.90 -5.42 -0.48
C PRO A 54 0.68 -5.64 -1.37
N TRP A 55 0.08 -4.55 -1.84
CA TRP A 55 -1.00 -4.65 -2.81
C TRP A 55 -0.45 -4.88 -4.21
N ASN A 56 -0.93 -5.92 -4.88
CA ASN A 56 -0.47 -6.31 -6.22
C ASN A 56 -1.42 -5.85 -7.35
N GLY A 57 -2.23 -4.81 -7.10
CA GLY A 57 -3.22 -4.35 -8.07
C GLY A 57 -4.45 -5.25 -8.23
N ARG A 58 -4.64 -6.26 -7.36
CA ARG A 58 -5.78 -7.19 -7.41
C ARG A 58 -6.73 -6.97 -6.25
N VAL A 59 -7.99 -7.31 -6.46
CA VAL A 59 -9.00 -7.28 -5.39
C VAL A 59 -8.57 -8.25 -4.30
N LEU A 60 -8.32 -7.75 -3.09
CA LEU A 60 -7.88 -8.52 -1.93
C LEU A 60 -6.65 -9.43 -2.22
N ASN A 61 -5.75 -9.02 -3.12
CA ASN A 61 -4.64 -9.83 -3.64
C ASN A 61 -5.07 -11.22 -4.19
N THR A 62 -6.33 -11.36 -4.63
CA THR A 62 -6.85 -12.56 -5.30
C THR A 62 -6.38 -12.63 -6.75
N GLN A 63 -6.94 -13.52 -7.58
CA GLN A 63 -6.61 -13.57 -9.01
C GLN A 63 -7.24 -12.43 -9.83
N ASN A 64 -8.26 -11.75 -9.32
CA ASN A 64 -8.99 -10.74 -10.09
C ASN A 64 -8.33 -9.36 -10.01
N MET A 65 -7.88 -8.84 -11.15
CA MET A 65 -7.40 -7.45 -11.26
C MET A 65 -8.49 -6.45 -10.90
N VAL A 66 -8.11 -5.36 -10.24
CA VAL A 66 -9.00 -4.21 -10.15
C VAL A 66 -9.11 -3.53 -11.53
N PRO A 67 -10.22 -2.84 -11.84
CA PRO A 67 -10.33 -2.05 -13.05
C PRO A 67 -9.22 -0.99 -13.18
N ASP A 68 -8.93 -0.57 -14.40
CA ASP A 68 -8.03 0.55 -14.62
C ASP A 68 -8.57 1.82 -13.96
N GLY A 69 -7.67 2.59 -13.35
CA GLY A 69 -8.01 3.87 -12.74
C GLY A 69 -7.19 4.23 -11.52
N VAL A 70 -7.64 5.27 -10.84
CA VAL A 70 -6.98 5.83 -9.67
C VAL A 70 -7.59 5.25 -8.39
N TYR A 71 -6.71 4.77 -7.52
CA TYR A 71 -7.02 4.21 -6.22
C TYR A 71 -6.43 5.07 -5.12
N TYR A 72 -7.16 5.22 -4.03
CA TYR A 72 -6.72 5.97 -2.86
C TYR A 72 -6.19 5.00 -1.81
N TYR A 73 -5.00 5.26 -1.26
CA TYR A 73 -4.45 4.45 -0.18
C TYR A 73 -4.31 5.27 1.10
N VAL A 74 -4.49 4.59 2.23
CA VAL A 74 -4.25 5.09 3.58
C VAL A 74 -3.38 4.08 4.32
N ILE A 75 -2.27 4.55 4.85
CA ILE A 75 -1.37 3.76 5.69
C ILE A 75 -1.25 4.41 7.04
N LYS A 76 -1.33 3.59 8.08
CA LYS A 76 -1.15 3.99 9.46
C LYS A 76 -0.06 3.14 10.08
N THR A 77 0.80 3.78 10.86
CA THR A 77 1.93 3.14 11.51
C THR A 77 2.11 3.63 12.93
N THR A 78 2.72 2.79 13.75
CA THR A 78 3.27 3.20 15.05
C THR A 78 4.71 2.72 15.12
N CYS A 79 5.65 3.64 15.35
CA CYS A 79 7.08 3.36 15.48
C CYS A 79 7.63 4.14 16.67
N GLY A 80 8.30 3.46 17.61
CA GLY A 80 8.87 4.11 18.80
C GLY A 80 7.86 4.92 19.65
N GLY A 81 6.59 4.51 19.68
CA GLY A 81 5.51 5.22 20.37
C GLY A 81 4.93 6.43 19.63
N SER A 82 5.46 6.76 18.45
CA SER A 82 4.93 7.82 17.58
C SER A 82 4.03 7.23 16.51
N ASN A 83 2.88 7.85 16.27
CA ASN A 83 1.96 7.46 15.21
C ASN A 83 2.29 8.19 13.90
N GLY A 84 2.33 7.46 12.80
CA GLY A 84 2.46 7.96 11.45
C GLY A 84 1.20 7.68 10.63
N GLU A 85 0.90 8.58 9.69
CA GLU A 85 -0.16 8.38 8.71
C GLU A 85 0.31 8.88 7.34
N LYS A 86 0.16 8.05 6.32
CA LYS A 86 0.49 8.39 4.93
C LYS A 86 -0.69 8.10 4.02
N LYS A 87 -1.01 9.04 3.15
CA LYS A 87 -2.13 8.94 2.22
C LYS A 87 -1.70 9.40 0.84
N GLY A 88 -2.35 8.89 -0.19
CA GLY A 88 -2.06 9.28 -1.55
C GLY A 88 -2.88 8.50 -2.55
N PHE A 89 -2.50 8.63 -3.81
CA PHE A 89 -3.15 7.97 -4.92
C PHE A 89 -2.13 7.09 -5.65
N VAL A 90 -2.63 5.98 -6.17
CA VAL A 90 -1.89 5.08 -7.06
C VAL A 90 -2.77 4.83 -8.27
N GLU A 91 -2.16 4.85 -9.45
CA GLU A 91 -2.87 4.59 -10.71
C GLU A 91 -2.57 3.16 -11.17
N VAL A 92 -3.64 2.41 -11.44
CA VAL A 92 -3.56 1.11 -12.12
C VAL A 92 -3.83 1.38 -13.60
N LEU A 93 -2.83 1.13 -14.43
CA LEU A 93 -2.97 1.17 -15.88
C LEU A 93 -3.13 -0.27 -16.38
N GLY A 94 -4.15 -0.51 -17.20
CA GLY A 94 -4.31 -1.76 -17.91
C GLY A 94 -3.42 -1.77 -19.15
N GLU A 95 -2.92 -2.95 -19.50
CA GLU A 95 -2.35 -3.16 -20.82
C GLU A 95 -3.45 -3.19 -21.87
N LYS A 96 -3.24 -2.47 -22.97
CA LYS A 96 -4.10 -2.52 -24.17
C LYS A 96 -3.64 -3.63 -25.10
#